data_AF-A0A1N7KQV7-F1
#
_entry.id   AF-A0A1N7KQV7-F1
#
_cell.length_a   1.000
_cell.length_b   1.000
_cell.length_c   1.000
_cell.angle_alpha   90.00
_cell.angle_beta   90.00
_cell.angle_gamma   90.00
#
_symmetry.space_group_name_H-M   'P 1'
#
loop_
_entity.id
_entity.type
_entity.pdbx_description
1 polymer ?
#
loop_
_entity_poly.entity_id
_entity_poly.type
_entity_poly.pdbx_seq_one_letter_code
_entity_poly.pdbx_strand_id
1 'polypeptide(L)'
;MAKKTFISYKYDEAQELRNKILEKLGEDAKYYRGETSNSPDLSDNTTERIKEYLKDMIFSTSVTIVIISPRMILSKWIDWEIEYALHNYKRGDITSRSNGVIGVIMNINGSTDWLKIHSVNTHGLYKVQFRNEYLFPIISQNHYNSNPPLKHCNDCNTFDSLNGSYITMVDENEFLNYPEYYINNAYDKSKKLANYILKKER
;
A
#
# COMPACT_ATOMS: atom_id res chain seq x y z
N MET A 1 4.07 18.31 -9.90
CA MET A 1 2.71 18.51 -9.37
C MET A 1 2.42 17.40 -8.39
N ALA A 2 2.13 17.75 -7.15
CA ALA A 2 1.89 16.80 -6.07
C ALA A 2 0.78 15.81 -6.39
N LYS A 3 1.00 14.54 -6.02
CA LYS A 3 -0.01 13.49 -6.16
C LYS A 3 -0.89 13.52 -4.92
N LYS A 4 -2.21 13.59 -5.10
CA LYS A 4 -3.14 13.42 -3.98
C LYS A 4 -3.01 11.99 -3.46
N THR A 5 -2.60 11.85 -2.20
CA THR A 5 -2.37 10.54 -1.57
C THR A 5 -3.37 10.28 -0.46
N PHE A 6 -3.94 9.08 -0.45
CA PHE A 6 -4.61 8.52 0.72
C PHE A 6 -3.61 7.67 1.50
N ILE A 7 -3.73 7.58 2.82
CA ILE A 7 -2.87 6.69 3.58
C ILE A 7 -3.71 5.82 4.54
N SER A 8 -3.65 4.53 4.28
CA SER A 8 -4.31 3.45 4.99
C SER A 8 -3.37 2.90 6.07
N TYR A 9 -3.86 2.77 7.31
CA TYR A 9 -3.05 2.33 8.44
C TYR A 9 -3.95 1.89 9.59
N LYS A 10 -3.42 1.02 10.45
CA LYS A 10 -4.07 0.62 11.69
C LYS A 10 -3.88 1.70 12.75
N TYR A 11 -4.98 2.29 13.23
CA TYR A 11 -4.95 3.51 14.04
C TYR A 11 -4.16 3.38 15.34
N ASP A 12 -4.44 2.33 16.13
CA ASP A 12 -3.80 2.05 17.42
C ASP A 12 -2.35 1.54 17.33
N GLU A 13 -1.76 1.48 16.14
CA GLU A 13 -0.41 0.92 15.94
C GLU A 13 0.52 1.83 15.13
N ALA A 14 0.02 2.49 14.08
CA ALA A 14 0.86 3.11 13.04
C ALA A 14 0.81 4.65 13.02
N GLN A 15 0.25 5.29 14.05
CA GLN A 15 0.11 6.76 14.13
C GLN A 15 1.44 7.52 14.00
N GLU A 16 2.51 7.02 14.62
CA GLU A 16 3.81 7.70 14.60
C GLU A 16 4.40 7.72 13.20
N LEU A 17 4.47 6.56 12.52
CA LEU A 17 4.94 6.49 11.14
C LEU A 17 4.05 7.32 10.20
N ARG A 18 2.74 7.26 10.40
CA ARG A 18 1.79 8.13 9.69
C ARG A 18 2.15 9.62 9.82
N ASN A 19 2.48 10.08 11.02
CA ASN A 19 2.86 11.47 11.25
C ASN A 19 4.20 11.82 10.59
N LYS A 20 5.19 10.91 10.64
CA LYS A 20 6.47 11.10 9.92
C LYS A 20 6.26 11.20 8.41
N ILE A 21 5.41 10.34 7.84
CA ILE A 21 5.08 10.41 6.41
C ILE A 21 4.43 11.75 6.07
N LEU A 22 3.46 12.19 6.87
CA LEU A 22 2.81 13.49 6.68
C LEU A 22 3.80 14.66 6.72
N GLU A 23 4.72 14.64 7.68
CA GLU A 23 5.79 15.65 7.78
C GLU A 23 6.66 15.66 6.52
N LYS A 24 7.05 14.47 6.02
CA LYS A 24 7.85 14.34 4.80
C LYS A 24 7.11 14.77 3.53
N LEU A 25 5.79 14.61 3.48
CA LEU A 25 4.96 15.04 2.36
C LEU A 25 4.63 16.55 2.40
N GLY A 26 4.84 17.21 3.55
CA GLY A 26 4.68 18.66 3.67
C GLY A 26 3.26 19.17 3.35
N GLU A 27 3.15 20.40 2.85
CA GLU A 27 1.86 21.03 2.51
C GLU A 27 1.09 20.34 1.37
N ASP A 28 1.76 19.47 0.63
CA ASP A 28 1.17 18.64 -0.42
C ASP A 28 0.38 17.45 0.13
N ALA A 29 0.48 17.16 1.44
CA ALA A 29 -0.19 16.06 2.13
C ALA A 29 -1.71 16.25 2.40
N LYS A 30 -2.38 17.16 1.69
CA LYS A 30 -3.72 17.71 1.99
C LYS A 30 -4.91 16.73 2.06
N TYR A 31 -4.73 15.40 2.03
CA TYR A 31 -5.82 14.41 1.98
C TYR A 31 -5.63 13.17 2.84
N TYR A 32 -5.27 13.31 4.12
CA TYR A 32 -4.98 12.18 4.99
C TYR A 32 -6.02 11.98 6.11
N ARG A 33 -6.80 10.90 6.04
CA ARG A 33 -7.45 10.24 7.21
C ARG A 33 -7.67 8.77 6.90
N GLY A 34 -7.20 7.88 7.77
CA GLY A 34 -7.50 6.44 7.75
C GLY A 34 -8.38 6.06 8.93
N GLU A 35 -8.21 4.85 9.47
CA GLU A 35 -8.88 4.39 10.69
C GLU A 35 -8.77 5.43 11.83
N THR A 36 -9.82 5.56 12.64
CA THR A 36 -9.87 6.47 13.81
C THR A 36 -10.16 5.68 15.08
N SER A 37 -9.93 6.27 16.27
CA SER A 37 -10.18 5.62 17.56
C SER A 37 -11.59 5.06 17.74
N ASN A 38 -12.55 5.53 16.94
CA ASN A 38 -13.97 5.18 17.03
C ASN A 38 -14.47 4.37 15.82
N SER A 39 -13.57 3.81 15.00
CA SER A 39 -13.93 3.04 13.81
C SER A 39 -14.80 1.81 14.17
N PRO A 40 -16.12 1.81 13.88
CA PRO A 40 -17.05 0.77 14.29
C PRO A 40 -16.96 -0.48 13.39
N ASP A 41 -17.68 -1.53 13.79
CA ASP A 41 -17.79 -2.80 13.04
C ASP A 41 -18.55 -2.64 11.72
N LEU A 42 -18.21 -3.41 10.67
CA LEU A 42 -18.73 -3.21 9.30
C LEU A 42 -20.28 -3.36 9.14
N SER A 43 -21.00 -3.69 10.22
CA SER A 43 -22.43 -4.00 10.25
C SER A 43 -23.37 -2.84 10.64
N ASP A 44 -22.88 -1.72 11.18
CA ASP A 44 -23.74 -0.74 11.89
C ASP A 44 -23.97 0.57 11.11
N ASN A 45 -25.05 1.30 11.43
CA ASN A 45 -25.41 2.59 10.78
C ASN A 45 -24.33 3.70 10.90
N THR A 46 -23.49 3.66 11.94
CA THR A 46 -22.33 4.55 12.10
C THR A 46 -21.22 4.21 11.10
N THR A 47 -21.12 2.93 10.72
CA THR A 47 -20.14 2.40 9.78
C THR A 47 -20.44 2.83 8.36
N GLU A 48 -21.71 2.86 7.93
CA GLU A 48 -22.04 3.37 6.59
C GLU A 48 -21.57 4.81 6.38
N ARG A 49 -21.74 5.67 7.40
CA ARG A 49 -21.27 7.06 7.33
C ARG A 49 -19.74 7.15 7.23
N ILE A 50 -19.02 6.32 7.98
CA ILE A 50 -17.54 6.27 7.94
C ILE A 50 -17.07 5.70 6.61
N LYS A 51 -17.75 4.66 6.10
CA LYS A 51 -17.48 4.06 4.81
C LYS A 51 -17.66 5.07 3.69
N GLU A 52 -18.79 5.79 3.64
CA GLU A 52 -18.99 6.85 2.65
C GLU A 52 -17.93 7.96 2.76
N TYR A 53 -17.57 8.36 3.98
CA TYR A 53 -16.48 9.30 4.21
C TYR A 53 -15.13 8.80 3.65
N LEU A 54 -14.77 7.54 3.90
CA LEU A 54 -13.54 6.94 3.37
C LEU A 54 -13.59 6.82 1.85
N LYS A 55 -14.74 6.45 1.27
CA LYS A 55 -14.93 6.45 -0.19
C LYS A 55 -14.67 7.83 -0.78
N ASP A 56 -15.20 8.89 -0.16
CA ASP A 56 -14.99 10.28 -0.60
C ASP A 56 -13.52 10.69 -0.58
N MET A 57 -12.82 10.31 0.50
CA MET A 57 -11.40 10.56 0.65
C MET A 57 -10.60 9.84 -0.44
N ILE A 58 -10.79 8.53 -0.61
CA ILE A 58 -10.04 7.72 -1.58
C ILE A 58 -10.37 8.13 -3.02
N PHE A 59 -11.64 8.41 -3.34
CA PHE A 59 -12.10 8.75 -4.70
C PHE A 59 -11.36 9.96 -5.30
N SER A 60 -10.95 10.91 -4.45
CA SER A 60 -10.25 12.13 -4.88
C SER A 60 -8.73 11.97 -5.01
N THR A 61 -8.19 10.79 -4.72
CA THR A 61 -6.74 10.51 -4.69
C THR A 61 -6.27 9.77 -5.92
N SER A 62 -4.95 9.65 -6.05
CA SER A 62 -4.27 8.98 -7.16
C SER A 62 -3.30 7.90 -6.71
N VAL A 63 -2.90 7.95 -5.43
CA VAL A 63 -2.01 6.98 -4.80
C VAL A 63 -2.54 6.68 -3.40
N THR A 64 -2.52 5.41 -3.03
CA THR A 64 -2.78 4.93 -1.67
C THR A 64 -1.48 4.40 -1.07
N ILE A 65 -1.03 5.01 0.03
CA ILE A 65 0.07 4.51 0.84
C ILE A 65 -0.55 3.61 1.92
N VAL A 66 -0.07 2.39 2.07
CA VAL A 66 -0.51 1.45 3.10
C VAL A 66 0.62 1.27 4.08
N ILE A 67 0.43 1.63 5.34
CA ILE A 67 1.41 1.30 6.37
C ILE A 67 1.23 -0.17 6.74
N ILE A 68 2.27 -0.96 6.50
CA ILE A 68 2.35 -2.37 6.86
C ILE A 68 2.92 -2.43 8.27
N SER A 69 2.06 -2.74 9.23
CA SER A 69 2.38 -2.84 10.66
C SER A 69 2.07 -4.25 11.19
N PRO A 70 2.68 -4.69 12.32
CA PRO A 70 2.61 -6.09 12.77
C PRO A 70 1.21 -6.66 12.95
N ARG A 71 0.23 -5.83 13.31
CA ARG A 71 -1.15 -6.26 13.54
C ARG A 71 -2.12 -5.64 12.53
N MET A 72 -1.64 -5.20 11.37
CA MET A 72 -2.49 -4.58 10.34
C MET A 72 -3.68 -5.47 9.94
N ILE A 73 -3.48 -6.80 9.94
CA ILE A 73 -4.51 -7.79 9.58
C ILE A 73 -5.71 -7.80 10.54
N LEU A 74 -5.60 -7.17 11.70
CA LEU A 74 -6.69 -7.01 12.66
C LEU A 74 -7.57 -5.79 12.35
N SER A 75 -7.16 -4.92 11.42
CA SER A 75 -8.00 -3.81 10.98
C SER A 75 -9.14 -4.32 10.11
N LYS A 76 -10.34 -3.80 10.33
CA LYS A 76 -11.53 -4.11 9.51
C LYS A 76 -11.63 -3.24 8.25
N TRP A 77 -10.70 -2.32 8.07
CA TRP A 77 -10.80 -1.25 7.08
C TRP A 77 -9.73 -1.32 6.00
N ILE A 78 -8.50 -1.70 6.33
CA ILE A 78 -7.35 -1.60 5.41
C ILE A 78 -7.55 -2.41 4.12
N ASP A 79 -8.01 -3.66 4.22
CA ASP A 79 -8.27 -4.50 3.04
C ASP A 79 -9.35 -3.91 2.12
N TRP A 80 -10.42 -3.40 2.72
CA TRP A 80 -11.52 -2.73 2.03
C TRP A 80 -11.06 -1.40 1.41
N GLU A 81 -10.22 -0.62 2.09
CA GLU A 81 -9.65 0.63 1.57
C GLU A 81 -8.76 0.36 0.35
N ILE A 82 -7.97 -0.72 0.36
CA ILE A 82 -7.16 -1.15 -0.79
C ILE A 82 -8.05 -1.63 -1.92
N GLU A 83 -9.05 -2.46 -1.64
CA GLU A 83 -10.03 -2.92 -2.63
C GLU A 83 -10.69 -1.71 -3.32
N TYR A 84 -11.18 -0.74 -2.54
CA TYR A 84 -11.78 0.47 -3.07
C TYR A 84 -10.77 1.27 -3.91
N ALA A 85 -9.53 1.42 -3.43
CA ALA A 85 -8.48 2.12 -4.17
C ALA A 85 -8.14 1.46 -5.52
N LEU A 86 -8.28 0.13 -5.65
CA LEU A 86 -7.99 -0.59 -6.89
C LEU A 86 -9.13 -0.54 -7.92
N HIS A 87 -10.35 -0.19 -7.52
CA HIS A 87 -11.52 -0.16 -8.40
C HIS A 87 -11.76 1.22 -9.02
N ASN A 88 -12.40 1.21 -10.20
CA ASN A 88 -12.91 2.42 -10.82
C ASN A 88 -14.36 2.61 -10.39
N TYR A 89 -14.71 3.79 -9.91
CA TYR A 89 -16.07 4.14 -9.53
C TYR A 89 -16.53 5.36 -10.32
N LYS A 90 -17.80 5.40 -10.70
CA LYS A 90 -18.42 6.57 -11.32
C LYS A 90 -19.27 7.30 -10.27
N ARG A 91 -19.08 8.61 -10.14
CA ARG A 91 -19.87 9.51 -9.29
C ARG A 91 -20.29 10.73 -10.09
N GLY A 92 -21.57 10.79 -10.46
CA GLY A 92 -22.05 11.75 -11.46
C GLY A 92 -21.28 11.61 -12.77
N ASP A 93 -20.64 12.70 -13.21
CA ASP A 93 -19.85 12.73 -14.44
C ASP A 93 -18.36 12.38 -14.26
N ILE A 94 -17.92 12.17 -13.02
CA ILE A 94 -16.52 11.88 -12.69
C ILE A 94 -16.34 10.38 -12.50
N THR A 95 -15.33 9.80 -13.16
CA THR A 95 -14.91 8.41 -12.95
C THR A 95 -13.54 8.40 -12.28
N SER A 96 -13.43 7.78 -11.10
CA SER A 96 -12.13 7.53 -10.47
C SER A 96 -11.35 6.50 -11.29
N ARG A 97 -10.03 6.65 -11.29
CA ARG A 97 -9.12 5.62 -11.80
C ARG A 97 -8.60 4.81 -10.63
N SER A 98 -8.20 3.57 -10.88
CA SER A 98 -7.40 2.79 -9.93
C SER A 98 -6.24 3.62 -9.42
N ASN A 99 -6.09 3.69 -8.10
CA ASN A 99 -4.95 4.31 -7.46
C ASN A 99 -3.71 3.45 -7.67
N GLY A 100 -2.56 4.12 -7.72
CA GLY A 100 -1.29 3.46 -7.43
C GLY A 100 -1.28 3.05 -5.96
N VAL A 101 -0.69 1.91 -5.62
CA VAL A 101 -0.63 1.47 -4.22
C VAL A 101 0.81 1.15 -3.83
N ILE A 102 1.23 1.61 -2.65
CA ILE A 102 2.55 1.34 -2.08
C ILE A 102 2.44 0.92 -0.62
N GLY A 103 3.10 -0.17 -0.26
CA GLY A 103 3.24 -0.63 1.12
C GLY A 103 4.50 -0.08 1.77
N VAL A 104 4.37 0.63 2.88
CA VAL A 104 5.50 1.13 3.68
C VAL A 104 5.62 0.27 4.93
N ILE A 105 6.72 -0.48 5.05
CA ILE A 105 6.95 -1.43 6.14
C ILE A 105 7.43 -0.68 7.36
N MET A 106 6.62 -0.69 8.42
CA MET A 106 6.92 -0.05 9.70
C MET A 106 8.15 -0.69 10.36
N ASN A 107 9.01 0.13 10.94
CA ASN A 107 10.12 -0.37 11.76
C ASN A 107 9.63 -0.84 13.13
N ILE A 108 10.08 -2.02 13.55
CA ILE A 108 9.95 -2.52 14.92
C ILE A 108 11.36 -2.67 15.49
N ASN A 109 11.65 -1.94 16.57
CA ASN A 109 12.99 -1.88 17.16
C ASN A 109 14.10 -1.50 16.14
N GLY A 110 13.77 -0.60 15.21
CA GLY A 110 14.71 -0.09 14.19
C GLY A 110 14.89 -0.97 12.95
N SER A 111 14.11 -2.06 12.81
CA SER A 111 14.21 -2.97 11.65
C SER A 111 12.84 -3.34 11.06
N THR A 112 12.85 -3.76 9.79
CA THR A 112 11.71 -4.33 9.05
C THR A 112 11.72 -5.87 9.02
N ASP A 113 12.65 -6.50 9.74
CA ASP A 113 12.87 -7.96 9.73
C ASP A 113 11.70 -8.78 10.32
N TRP A 114 10.82 -8.14 11.07
CA TRP A 114 9.59 -8.78 11.54
C TRP A 114 8.71 -9.24 10.37
N LEU A 115 8.77 -8.56 9.22
CA LEU A 115 8.06 -8.94 8.00
C LEU A 115 8.96 -9.68 7.00
N LYS A 116 10.27 -9.46 7.04
CA LYS A 116 11.21 -9.97 6.05
C LYS A 116 11.84 -11.31 6.43
N ILE A 117 12.05 -12.15 5.43
CA ILE A 117 12.83 -13.38 5.51
C ILE A 117 14.06 -13.18 4.63
N HIS A 118 15.23 -13.12 5.28
CA HIS A 118 16.51 -13.02 4.59
C HIS A 118 17.02 -14.40 4.23
N SER A 119 17.49 -14.54 2.99
CA SER A 119 18.17 -15.75 2.54
C SER A 119 19.19 -15.42 1.46
N VAL A 120 19.99 -16.40 1.09
CA VAL A 120 20.99 -16.27 0.02
C VAL A 120 20.48 -17.04 -1.20
N ASN A 121 20.61 -16.46 -2.38
CA ASN A 121 20.26 -17.15 -3.63
C ASN A 121 21.39 -18.09 -4.08
N THR A 122 21.16 -18.80 -5.19
CA THR A 122 22.13 -19.73 -5.78
C THR A 122 23.44 -19.09 -6.23
N HIS A 123 23.50 -17.75 -6.34
CA HIS A 123 24.69 -16.98 -6.71
C HIS A 123 25.39 -16.33 -5.51
N GLY A 124 24.99 -16.64 -4.28
CA GLY A 124 25.59 -16.03 -3.09
C GLY A 124 25.09 -14.62 -2.78
N LEU A 125 24.07 -14.12 -3.48
CA LEU A 125 23.50 -12.78 -3.24
C LEU A 125 22.33 -12.84 -2.26
N TYR A 126 22.21 -11.81 -1.42
CA TYR A 126 21.08 -11.67 -0.49
C TYR A 126 19.76 -11.48 -1.25
N LYS A 127 18.73 -12.21 -0.81
CA LYS A 127 17.35 -12.06 -1.26
C LYS A 127 16.41 -11.90 -0.07
N VAL A 128 15.35 -11.15 -0.28
CA VAL A 128 14.30 -10.89 0.71
C VAL A 128 13.00 -11.52 0.23
N GLN A 129 12.34 -12.25 1.13
CA GLN A 129 10.95 -12.67 1.00
C GLN A 129 10.13 -12.01 2.12
N PHE A 130 8.80 -12.02 1.98
CA PHE A 130 7.91 -11.44 2.97
C PHE A 130 7.04 -12.51 3.62
N ARG A 131 6.79 -12.35 4.90
CA ARG A 131 5.91 -13.18 5.72
C ARG A 131 4.45 -12.82 5.42
N ASN A 132 3.82 -13.63 4.58
CA ASN A 132 2.44 -13.39 4.13
C ASN A 132 1.42 -13.47 5.28
N GLU A 133 1.74 -14.13 6.40
CA GLU A 133 0.89 -14.22 7.58
C GLU A 133 0.61 -12.85 8.25
N TYR A 134 1.40 -11.83 7.94
CA TYR A 134 1.20 -10.46 8.42
C TYR A 134 0.55 -9.53 7.38
N LEU A 135 0.20 -10.05 6.20
CA LEU A 135 -0.33 -9.26 5.09
C LEU A 135 -1.76 -9.69 4.76
N PHE A 136 -2.61 -8.73 4.43
CA PHE A 136 -3.87 -9.07 3.77
C PHE A 136 -3.61 -9.78 2.43
N PRO A 137 -4.45 -10.76 2.03
CA PRO A 137 -4.34 -11.41 0.73
C PRO A 137 -4.29 -10.43 -0.44
N ILE A 138 -5.04 -9.33 -0.39
CA ILE A 138 -5.02 -8.28 -1.41
C ILE A 138 -3.64 -7.59 -1.54
N ILE A 139 -2.83 -7.56 -0.50
CA ILE A 139 -1.45 -7.05 -0.57
C ILE A 139 -0.53 -8.10 -1.15
N SER A 140 -0.52 -9.30 -0.57
CA SER A 140 0.41 -10.37 -0.97
C SER A 140 0.16 -10.88 -2.38
N GLN A 141 -1.10 -10.92 -2.86
CA GLN A 141 -1.44 -11.34 -4.22
C GLN A 141 -1.17 -10.28 -5.29
N ASN A 142 -1.04 -9.00 -4.90
CA ASN A 142 -0.59 -7.93 -5.82
C ASN A 142 0.91 -7.64 -5.68
N HIS A 143 1.63 -8.52 -5.00
CA HIS A 143 3.09 -8.55 -4.97
C HIS A 143 3.60 -9.61 -5.93
N TYR A 144 4.70 -9.31 -6.64
CA TYR A 144 5.30 -10.17 -7.69
C TYR A 144 4.33 -10.57 -8.82
N ASN A 145 3.36 -9.71 -9.13
CA ASN A 145 2.26 -9.99 -10.07
C ASN A 145 2.41 -9.30 -11.45
N SER A 146 3.62 -8.88 -11.82
CA SER A 146 3.88 -8.34 -13.16
C SER A 146 3.58 -9.35 -14.26
N ASN A 147 3.11 -8.85 -15.41
CA ASN A 147 2.75 -9.62 -16.59
C ASN A 147 3.28 -8.94 -17.87
N PRO A 148 4.27 -9.54 -18.55
CA PRO A 148 4.99 -10.76 -18.15
C PRO A 148 5.78 -10.56 -16.84
N PRO A 149 6.14 -11.65 -16.13
CA PRO A 149 6.92 -11.54 -14.90
C PRO A 149 8.25 -10.82 -15.13
N LEU A 150 8.45 -9.68 -14.45
CA LEU A 150 9.70 -8.93 -14.48
C LEU A 150 10.66 -9.52 -13.46
N LYS A 151 11.47 -10.48 -13.91
CA LYS A 151 12.48 -11.14 -13.09
C LYS A 151 13.77 -10.35 -13.04
N HIS A 152 14.37 -10.27 -11.85
CA HIS A 152 15.72 -9.76 -11.67
C HIS A 152 16.76 -10.87 -11.94
N CYS A 153 16.46 -12.09 -11.47
CA CYS A 153 17.26 -13.29 -11.74
C CYS A 153 16.35 -14.50 -11.93
N ASN A 154 16.49 -15.20 -13.05
CA ASN A 154 15.69 -16.38 -13.39
C ASN A 154 15.93 -17.56 -12.45
N ASP A 155 17.19 -17.83 -12.13
CA ASP A 155 17.62 -18.96 -11.30
C ASP A 155 17.30 -18.75 -9.81
N CYS A 156 17.18 -17.49 -9.40
CA CYS A 156 16.98 -17.08 -8.02
C CYS A 156 15.49 -16.94 -7.64
N ASN A 157 14.60 -16.94 -8.63
CA ASN A 157 13.20 -16.57 -8.51
C ASN A 157 13.00 -15.22 -7.79
N THR A 158 13.72 -14.20 -8.24
CA THR A 158 13.64 -12.81 -7.72
C THR A 158 13.07 -11.89 -8.78
N PHE A 159 12.38 -10.83 -8.34
CA PHE A 159 11.66 -9.91 -9.21
C PHE A 159 12.28 -8.51 -9.16
N ASP A 160 12.00 -7.70 -10.18
CA ASP A 160 12.37 -6.28 -10.18
C ASP A 160 11.80 -5.60 -8.92
N SER A 161 12.66 -4.92 -8.16
CA SER A 161 12.35 -4.42 -6.81
C SER A 161 11.21 -3.40 -6.79
N LEU A 162 10.98 -2.71 -7.91
CA LEU A 162 9.91 -1.74 -8.05
C LEU A 162 8.79 -2.29 -8.93
N ASN A 163 9.08 -2.65 -10.16
CA ASN A 163 8.06 -2.90 -11.17
C ASN A 163 7.64 -4.37 -11.27
N GLY A 164 8.32 -5.27 -10.56
CA GLY A 164 7.93 -6.69 -10.45
C GLY A 164 6.59 -6.88 -9.76
N SER A 165 6.17 -5.90 -8.97
CA SER A 165 4.95 -5.88 -8.16
C SER A 165 4.11 -4.65 -8.47
N TYR A 166 2.78 -4.80 -8.54
CA TYR A 166 1.90 -3.65 -8.55
C TYR A 166 2.04 -2.89 -7.22
N ILE A 167 1.91 -3.63 -6.10
CA ILE A 167 2.17 -3.10 -4.76
C ILE A 167 3.64 -3.35 -4.41
N THR A 168 4.46 -2.31 -4.55
CA THR A 168 5.82 -2.31 -4.00
C THR A 168 5.75 -2.23 -2.49
N MET A 169 6.57 -3.05 -1.82
CA MET A 169 6.80 -2.93 -0.39
C MET A 169 8.19 -2.32 -0.17
N VAL A 170 8.24 -1.22 0.58
CA VAL A 170 9.44 -0.42 0.83
C VAL A 170 9.61 -0.21 2.33
N ASP A 171 10.85 -0.15 2.80
CA ASP A 171 11.15 0.09 4.21
C ASP A 171 10.79 1.51 4.62
N GLU A 172 10.34 1.67 5.86
CA GLU A 172 10.03 2.98 6.45
C GLU A 172 11.11 4.02 6.17
N ASN A 173 12.38 3.72 6.50
CA ASN A 173 13.47 4.68 6.34
C ASN A 173 13.71 5.07 4.88
N GLU A 174 13.62 4.08 3.98
CA GLU A 174 13.84 4.30 2.54
C GLU A 174 12.72 5.14 1.94
N PHE A 175 11.46 4.87 2.31
CA PHE A 175 10.33 5.67 1.90
C PHE A 175 10.40 7.11 2.44
N LEU A 176 10.77 7.29 3.71
CA LEU A 176 10.89 8.63 4.33
C LEU A 176 12.04 9.46 3.74
N ASN A 177 13.08 8.81 3.20
CA ASN A 177 14.16 9.49 2.48
C ASN A 177 13.76 9.91 1.06
N TYR A 178 12.96 9.10 0.38
CA TYR A 178 12.61 9.31 -1.04
C TYR A 178 11.10 9.18 -1.33
N PRO A 179 10.21 9.91 -0.62
CA PRO A 179 8.76 9.68 -0.72
C PRO A 179 8.21 9.92 -2.12
N GLU A 180 8.68 10.97 -2.81
CA GLU A 180 8.23 11.30 -4.16
C GLU A 180 8.59 10.21 -5.18
N TYR A 181 9.76 9.59 -5.04
CA TYR A 181 10.21 8.53 -5.94
C TYR A 181 9.22 7.35 -5.92
N TYR A 182 8.88 6.91 -4.71
CA TYR A 182 7.97 5.79 -4.47
C TYR A 182 6.51 6.12 -4.85
N ILE A 183 6.05 7.34 -4.54
CA ILE A 183 4.72 7.81 -4.90
C ILE A 183 4.57 7.92 -6.42
N ASN A 184 5.57 8.47 -7.11
CA ASN A 184 5.54 8.57 -8.57
C ASN A 184 5.59 7.18 -9.23
N ASN A 185 6.39 6.26 -8.70
CA ASN A 185 6.40 4.88 -9.17
C ASN A 185 5.02 4.22 -9.04
N ALA A 186 4.38 4.32 -7.86
CA ALA A 186 3.04 3.77 -7.65
C ALA A 186 2.01 4.40 -8.61
N TYR A 187 2.06 5.73 -8.76
CA TYR A 187 1.19 6.45 -9.69
C TYR A 187 1.38 6.01 -11.15
N ASP A 188 2.60 5.77 -11.60
CA ASP A 188 2.87 5.34 -12.97
C ASP A 188 2.38 3.92 -13.24
N LYS A 189 2.42 3.04 -12.24
CA LYS A 189 1.82 1.69 -12.33
C LYS A 189 0.31 1.74 -12.47
N SER A 190 -0.35 2.70 -11.82
CA SER A 190 -1.80 2.86 -11.90
C SER A 190 -2.29 3.20 -13.32
N LYS A 191 -1.41 3.76 -14.15
CA LYS A 191 -1.65 4.00 -15.58
C LYS A 191 -1.38 2.79 -16.47
N LYS A 192 -0.74 1.75 -15.95
CA LYS A 192 -0.22 0.58 -16.68
C LYS A 192 -0.79 -0.72 -16.12
N LEU A 193 -2.08 -0.74 -15.77
CA LEU A 193 -2.72 -1.89 -15.12
C LEU A 193 -2.58 -3.20 -15.93
N ALA A 194 -2.53 -3.12 -17.26
CA ALA A 194 -2.35 -4.29 -18.13
C ALA A 194 -1.01 -5.02 -17.92
N ASN A 195 -0.02 -4.36 -17.32
CA ASN A 195 1.28 -4.95 -16.98
C ASN A 195 1.22 -5.79 -15.70
N TYR A 196 0.05 -5.97 -15.08
CA TYR A 196 -0.12 -6.63 -13.80
C TYR A 196 -1.37 -7.52 -13.78
N ILE A 197 -1.24 -8.70 -13.18
CA ILE A 197 -2.39 -9.56 -12.85
C ILE A 197 -2.95 -9.06 -11.52
N LEU A 198 -3.91 -8.14 -11.58
CA LEU A 198 -4.46 -7.49 -10.39
C LEU A 198 -5.52 -8.37 -9.70
N LYS A 199 -5.32 -8.62 -8.40
CA LYS A 199 -6.40 -9.10 -7.52
C LYS A 199 -7.04 -7.90 -6.84
N LYS A 200 -8.29 -7.60 -7.14
CA LYS A 200 -8.96 -6.41 -6.58
C LYS A 200 -9.88 -6.71 -5.40
N GLU A 201 -10.15 -7.97 -5.13
CA GLU A 201 -11.05 -8.42 -4.05
C GLU A 201 -10.23 -8.86 -2.84
N ARG A 202 -10.73 -8.53 -1.65
CA ARG A 202 -10.18 -8.96 -0.35
C ARG A 202 -10.34 -10.47 -0.10
#